data_AF-A0A7J6B364-F1
#
_entry.id   AF-A0A7J6B364-F1
#
_cell.length_a   1.000
_cell.length_b   1.000
_cell.length_c   1.000
_cell.angle_alpha   90.00
_cell.angle_beta   90.00
_cell.angle_gamma   90.00
#
_symmetry.space_group_name_H-M   'P 1'
#
loop_
_entity.id
_entity.type
_entity.pdbx_description
1 polymer ?
#
loop_
_entity_poly.entity_id
_entity_poly.type
_entity_poly.pdbx_seq_one_letter_code
_entity_poly.pdbx_strand_id
1 'polypeptide(L)'
;MAKDLKNPDELTTGLHVWPDFHGNRSPLADQSLKGMVIGLSLSQTLDDLALLYLATLQSTALGTRHILDAMREAGHDITTLFLCGGLSKNALFVRMHANVTGLPVVLAAEREAVLVGAAVLGACASRDYTSIQEAMENMAKIGKVVRPNLELESFYRKKYAVFLRMFAHQREYAALMSDGHADADAFPPLRK
;
A
#
# COMPACT_ATOMS: atom_id res chain seq x y z
N MET A 1 -24.48 -1.68 -10.81
CA MET A 1 -23.36 -2.45 -11.41
C MET A 1 -22.68 -3.43 -10.44
N ALA A 2 -23.30 -3.82 -9.32
CA ALA A 2 -22.65 -4.64 -8.28
C ALA A 2 -23.13 -6.11 -8.21
N LYS A 3 -23.82 -6.63 -9.23
CA LYS A 3 -24.51 -7.93 -9.12
C LYS A 3 -23.64 -9.18 -9.37
N ASP A 4 -22.40 -9.05 -9.83
CA ASP A 4 -21.55 -10.20 -10.21
C ASP A 4 -20.11 -10.21 -9.63
N LEU A 5 -19.79 -9.35 -8.66
CA LEU A 5 -18.45 -9.35 -8.06
C LEU A 5 -18.37 -10.39 -6.93
N LYS A 6 -17.51 -11.40 -7.11
CA LYS A 6 -17.33 -12.50 -6.15
C LYS A 6 -16.60 -12.05 -4.88
N ASN A 7 -15.84 -10.95 -4.93
CA ASN A 7 -14.98 -10.51 -3.85
C ASN A 7 -15.04 -8.98 -3.61
N PRO A 8 -15.15 -8.50 -2.34
CA PRO A 8 -15.13 -7.07 -2.03
C PRO A 8 -13.93 -6.31 -2.60
N ASP A 9 -12.76 -6.95 -2.72
CA ASP A 9 -11.55 -6.34 -3.28
C ASP A 9 -11.76 -5.80 -4.71
N GLU A 10 -12.62 -6.47 -5.49
CA GLU A 10 -12.87 -6.17 -6.91
C GLU A 10 -13.86 -5.01 -7.13
N LEU A 11 -14.50 -4.51 -6.06
CA LEU A 11 -15.45 -3.38 -6.11
C LEU A 11 -14.82 -2.08 -6.64
N THR A 12 -13.50 -1.96 -6.58
CA THR A 12 -12.74 -0.79 -7.04
C THR A 12 -12.09 -1.01 -8.42
N THR A 13 -12.64 -1.92 -9.24
CA THR A 13 -12.09 -2.22 -10.57
C THR A 13 -11.89 -0.96 -11.43
N GLY A 14 -12.83 -0.02 -11.36
CA GLY A 14 -12.78 1.25 -12.08
C GLY A 14 -12.29 2.46 -11.27
N LEU A 15 -11.89 2.28 -9.99
CA LEU A 15 -11.52 3.38 -9.09
C LEU A 15 -10.09 3.18 -8.57
N HIS A 16 -9.21 4.15 -8.79
CA HIS A 16 -7.80 4.05 -8.41
C HIS A 16 -7.31 5.33 -7.73
N VAL A 17 -6.40 5.15 -6.79
CA VAL A 17 -5.82 6.23 -5.99
C VAL A 17 -4.30 6.15 -6.06
N TRP A 18 -3.65 7.29 -6.31
CA TRP A 18 -2.23 7.50 -6.02
C TRP A 18 -2.13 8.16 -4.64
N PRO A 19 -1.42 7.55 -3.66
CA PRO A 19 -1.57 7.88 -2.24
C PRO A 19 -0.66 9.01 -1.75
N ASP A 20 0.22 9.57 -2.60
CA ASP A 20 1.20 10.57 -2.16
C ASP A 20 0.58 11.98 -2.01
N PHE A 21 -0.41 12.12 -1.12
CA PHE A 21 -1.00 13.40 -0.75
C PHE A 21 0.01 14.35 -0.07
N HIS A 22 1.12 13.81 0.42
CA HIS A 22 2.20 14.54 1.08
C HIS A 22 3.57 14.20 0.50
N GLY A 23 3.66 14.01 -0.81
CA GLY A 23 4.88 13.55 -1.47
C GLY A 23 5.17 12.08 -1.20
N ASN A 24 6.13 11.53 -1.95
CA ASN A 24 6.59 10.17 -1.79
C ASN A 24 7.92 10.12 -1.05
N ARG A 25 7.97 9.44 0.09
CA ARG A 25 9.24 9.16 0.76
C ARG A 25 10.00 8.03 0.08
N SER A 26 9.30 6.93 -0.20
CA SER A 26 9.90 5.71 -0.72
C SER A 26 8.96 5.01 -1.70
N PRO A 27 9.48 4.41 -2.79
CA PRO A 27 10.90 4.37 -3.15
C PRO A 27 11.40 5.60 -3.93
N LEU A 28 10.51 6.54 -4.28
CA LEU A 28 10.83 7.60 -5.25
C LEU A 28 11.57 8.80 -4.65
N ALA A 29 11.45 9.02 -3.34
CA ALA A 29 12.08 10.15 -2.62
C ALA A 29 11.78 11.51 -3.26
N ASP A 30 10.52 11.73 -3.65
CA ASP A 30 10.06 12.93 -4.35
C ASP A 30 8.92 13.60 -3.56
N GLN A 31 9.24 14.74 -2.93
CA GLN A 31 8.29 15.52 -2.14
C GLN A 31 7.28 16.31 -3.01
N SER A 32 7.55 16.44 -4.31
CA SER A 32 6.70 17.21 -5.22
C SER A 32 5.43 16.46 -5.60
N LEU A 33 5.43 15.13 -5.51
CA LEU A 33 4.29 14.29 -5.88
C LEU A 33 3.03 14.62 -5.08
N LYS A 34 1.89 14.54 -5.77
CA LYS A 34 0.54 14.81 -5.24
C LYS A 34 -0.37 13.61 -5.46
N GLY A 35 -1.38 13.51 -4.60
CA GLY A 35 -2.41 12.49 -4.69
C GLY A 35 -3.24 12.63 -5.97
N MET A 36 -3.68 11.50 -6.52
CA MET A 36 -4.56 11.46 -7.69
C MET A 36 -5.67 10.45 -7.45
N VAL A 37 -6.87 10.75 -7.96
CA VAL A 37 -8.00 9.81 -7.95
C VAL A 37 -8.56 9.74 -9.36
N ILE A 38 -8.67 8.53 -9.91
CA ILE A 38 -9.24 8.29 -11.25
C ILE A 38 -10.43 7.35 -11.14
N GLY A 39 -11.44 7.56 -11.98
CA GLY A 39 -12.69 6.79 -11.94
C GLY A 39 -13.81 7.42 -11.10
N LEU A 40 -13.76 8.74 -10.88
CA LEU A 40 -14.80 9.47 -10.19
C LEU A 40 -16.10 9.50 -11.01
N SER A 41 -17.23 9.46 -10.31
CA SER A 41 -18.57 9.69 -10.88
C SER A 41 -19.22 10.91 -10.22
N LEU A 42 -20.38 11.33 -10.73
CA LEU A 42 -21.18 12.39 -10.10
C LEU A 42 -21.99 11.91 -8.88
N SER A 43 -21.91 10.61 -8.55
CA SER A 43 -22.61 10.03 -7.40
C SER A 43 -21.95 10.43 -6.08
N GLN A 44 -22.76 10.63 -5.03
CA GLN A 44 -22.33 11.06 -3.71
C GLN A 44 -23.11 10.33 -2.62
N THR A 45 -22.94 9.01 -2.55
CA THR A 45 -23.57 8.13 -1.57
C THR A 45 -22.57 7.63 -0.52
N LEU A 46 -23.07 7.01 0.55
CA LEU A 46 -22.22 6.31 1.51
C LEU A 46 -21.43 5.16 0.88
N ASP A 47 -22.01 4.50 -0.13
CA ASP A 47 -21.32 3.44 -0.88
C ASP A 47 -20.15 4.02 -1.67
N ASP A 48 -20.31 5.18 -2.29
CA ASP A 48 -19.22 5.87 -3.00
C ASP A 48 -18.07 6.23 -2.05
N LEU A 49 -18.40 6.70 -0.84
CA LEU A 49 -17.40 6.97 0.20
C LEU A 49 -16.69 5.67 0.64
N ALA A 50 -17.43 4.57 0.82
CA ALA A 50 -16.85 3.28 1.18
C ALA A 50 -15.94 2.73 0.07
N LEU A 51 -16.29 2.92 -1.20
CA LEU A 51 -15.46 2.55 -2.34
C LEU A 51 -14.17 3.38 -2.41
N LEU A 52 -14.26 4.69 -2.18
CA LEU A 52 -13.08 5.55 -2.12
C LEU A 52 -12.16 5.17 -0.95
N TYR A 53 -12.74 4.85 0.20
CA TYR A 53 -12.02 4.33 1.34
C TYR A 53 -11.28 3.03 1.00
N LEU A 54 -11.96 2.05 0.41
CA LEU A 54 -11.36 0.78 -0.02
C LEU A 54 -10.24 1.01 -1.04
N ALA A 55 -10.45 1.85 -2.05
CA ALA A 55 -9.44 2.18 -3.05
C ALA A 55 -8.20 2.85 -2.42
N THR A 56 -8.39 3.62 -1.36
CA THR A 56 -7.31 4.25 -0.58
C THR A 56 -6.55 3.22 0.25
N LEU A 57 -7.23 2.25 0.90
CA LEU A 57 -6.51 1.15 1.57
C LEU A 57 -5.67 0.34 0.57
N GLN A 58 -6.24 0.05 -0.61
CA GLN A 58 -5.53 -0.66 -1.67
C GLN A 58 -4.34 0.13 -2.19
N SER A 59 -4.45 1.45 -2.37
CA SER A 59 -3.32 2.28 -2.84
C SER A 59 -2.17 2.33 -1.85
N THR A 60 -2.44 2.38 -0.55
CA THR A 60 -1.38 2.28 0.47
C THR A 60 -0.67 0.93 0.43
N ALA A 61 -1.42 -0.16 0.25
CA ALA A 61 -0.84 -1.50 0.07
C ALA A 61 -0.05 -1.63 -1.25
N LEU A 62 -0.47 -0.96 -2.32
CA LEU A 62 0.26 -0.88 -3.59
C LEU A 62 1.56 -0.08 -3.44
N GLY A 63 1.55 1.00 -2.65
CA GLY A 63 2.75 1.71 -2.25
C GLY A 63 3.73 0.82 -1.47
N THR A 64 3.21 0.01 -0.51
CA THR A 64 4.02 -1.00 0.18
C THR A 64 4.63 -2.00 -0.80
N ARG A 65 3.85 -2.51 -1.76
CA ARG A 65 4.36 -3.39 -2.82
C ARG A 65 5.47 -2.73 -3.64
N HIS A 66 5.33 -1.44 -3.98
CA HIS A 66 6.35 -0.69 -4.70
C HIS A 66 7.67 -0.60 -3.93
N ILE A 67 7.60 -0.40 -2.62
CA ILE A 67 8.78 -0.43 -1.74
C ILE A 67 9.40 -1.83 -1.73
N LEU A 68 8.58 -2.88 -1.60
CA LEU A 68 9.06 -4.26 -1.60
C LEU A 68 9.76 -4.65 -2.90
N ASP A 69 9.21 -4.24 -4.05
CA ASP A 69 9.82 -4.50 -5.35
C ASP A 69 11.19 -3.81 -5.46
N ALA A 70 11.30 -2.54 -5.03
CA ALA A 70 12.59 -1.85 -4.97
C ALA A 70 13.60 -2.53 -4.02
N MET A 71 13.15 -3.04 -2.88
CA MET A 71 14.02 -3.81 -1.97
C MET A 71 14.47 -5.14 -2.58
N ARG A 72 13.60 -5.84 -3.32
CA ARG A 72 13.96 -7.08 -4.04
C ARG A 72 14.97 -6.81 -5.14
N GLU A 73 14.79 -5.72 -5.89
CA GLU A 73 15.76 -5.27 -6.90
C GLU A 73 17.13 -4.95 -6.28
N ALA A 74 17.15 -4.46 -5.03
CA ALA A 74 18.36 -4.24 -4.25
C ALA A 74 18.97 -5.53 -3.63
N GLY A 75 18.37 -6.71 -3.87
CA GLY A 75 18.90 -8.01 -3.45
C GLY A 75 18.33 -8.57 -2.14
N HIS A 76 17.28 -7.97 -1.58
CA HIS A 76 16.63 -8.48 -0.38
C HIS A 76 15.61 -9.59 -0.68
N ASP A 77 15.69 -10.71 0.05
CA ASP A 77 14.66 -11.75 0.04
C ASP A 77 13.62 -11.50 1.14
N ILE A 78 12.45 -10.97 0.75
CA ILE A 78 11.36 -10.62 1.68
C ILE A 78 10.22 -11.60 1.51
N THR A 79 10.02 -12.44 2.53
CA THR A 79 9.04 -13.55 2.51
C THR A 79 7.82 -13.30 3.40
N THR A 80 7.88 -12.33 4.31
CA THR A 80 6.84 -12.08 5.31
C THR A 80 6.77 -10.59 5.69
N LEU A 81 5.57 -10.09 5.96
CA LEU A 81 5.35 -8.73 6.46
C LEU A 81 4.91 -8.75 7.91
N PHE A 82 5.65 -8.07 8.79
CA PHE A 82 5.19 -7.80 10.15
C PHE A 82 4.48 -6.45 10.18
N LEU A 83 3.22 -6.44 10.61
CA LEU A 83 2.40 -5.23 10.64
C LEU A 83 2.03 -4.86 12.07
N CYS A 84 2.30 -3.61 12.44
CA CYS A 84 2.02 -3.04 13.76
C CYS A 84 1.34 -1.66 13.66
N GLY A 85 1.02 -1.06 14.81
CA GLY A 85 0.39 0.27 14.89
C GLY A 85 -1.13 0.25 14.74
N GLY A 86 -1.76 1.43 14.81
CA GLY A 86 -3.23 1.55 14.91
C GLY A 86 -4.00 0.91 13.76
N LEU A 87 -3.49 0.99 12.53
CA LEU A 87 -4.14 0.43 11.34
C LEU A 87 -4.15 -1.10 11.31
N SER A 88 -3.28 -1.76 12.09
CA SER A 88 -3.26 -3.22 12.20
C SER A 88 -4.54 -3.78 12.85
N LYS A 89 -5.28 -2.94 13.59
CA LYS A 89 -6.59 -3.27 14.18
C LYS A 89 -7.69 -3.38 13.12
N ASN A 90 -7.46 -2.84 11.92
CA ASN A 90 -8.41 -2.90 10.82
C ASN A 90 -8.19 -4.15 9.96
N ALA A 91 -9.10 -5.12 10.10
CA ALA A 91 -9.00 -6.40 9.39
C ALA A 91 -9.00 -6.26 7.86
N LEU A 92 -9.68 -5.24 7.30
CA LEU A 92 -9.69 -4.97 5.87
C LEU A 92 -8.33 -4.47 5.41
N PHE A 93 -7.73 -3.50 6.12
CA PHE A 93 -6.39 -2.98 5.82
C PHE A 93 -5.32 -4.07 5.82
N VAL A 94 -5.33 -4.94 6.84
CA VAL A 94 -4.42 -6.09 6.94
C VAL A 94 -4.60 -7.05 5.76
N ARG A 95 -5.85 -7.36 5.40
CA ARG A 95 -6.16 -8.23 4.25
C ARG A 95 -5.68 -7.63 2.94
N MET A 96 -5.90 -6.33 2.71
CA MET A 96 -5.43 -5.65 1.50
C MET A 96 -3.91 -5.74 1.38
N HIS A 97 -3.17 -5.53 2.47
CA HIS A 97 -1.71 -5.67 2.47
C HIS A 97 -1.27 -7.09 2.09
N ALA A 98 -1.90 -8.12 2.67
CA ALA A 98 -1.59 -9.50 2.30
C ALA A 98 -1.87 -9.76 0.81
N ASN A 99 -3.08 -9.46 0.34
CA ASN A 99 -3.50 -9.75 -1.03
C ASN A 99 -2.68 -8.98 -2.08
N VAL A 100 -2.41 -7.69 -1.85
CA VAL A 100 -1.69 -6.82 -2.79
C VAL A 100 -0.22 -7.22 -2.92
N THR A 101 0.43 -7.49 -1.79
CA THR A 101 1.86 -7.81 -1.74
C THR A 101 2.16 -9.27 -2.06
N GLY A 102 1.13 -10.14 -1.96
CA GLY A 102 1.29 -11.58 -2.11
C GLY A 102 2.03 -12.24 -0.94
N LEU A 103 2.22 -11.53 0.18
CA LEU A 103 2.99 -12.01 1.33
C LEU A 103 2.07 -12.32 2.53
N PRO A 104 2.43 -13.31 3.36
CA PRO A 104 1.80 -13.47 4.67
C PRO A 104 2.07 -12.23 5.54
N VAL A 105 1.00 -11.70 6.14
CA VAL A 105 1.05 -10.60 7.09
C VAL A 105 0.91 -11.13 8.51
N VAL A 106 1.90 -10.86 9.35
CA VAL A 106 1.98 -11.27 10.75
C VAL A 106 1.64 -10.09 11.65
N LEU A 107 0.68 -10.33 12.55
CA LEU A 107 0.29 -9.42 13.61
C LEU A 107 0.85 -9.94 14.94
N ALA A 108 1.50 -9.08 15.69
CA ALA A 108 1.93 -9.38 17.06
C ALA A 108 0.72 -9.57 17.99
N ALA A 109 0.88 -10.38 19.04
CA ALA A 109 -0.12 -10.56 20.07
C ALA A 109 -0.29 -9.27 20.89
N GLU A 110 0.83 -8.61 21.21
CA GLU A 110 0.84 -7.27 21.79
C GLU A 110 0.76 -6.21 20.70
N ARG A 111 -0.15 -5.25 20.86
CA ARG A 111 -0.49 -4.26 19.82
C ARG A 111 0.43 -3.05 19.87
N GLU A 112 0.98 -2.74 21.04
CA GLU A 112 1.84 -1.58 21.26
C GLU A 112 3.32 -1.92 21.03
N ALA A 113 3.67 -2.22 19.77
CA ALA A 113 5.00 -2.70 19.39
C ALA A 113 6.15 -1.77 19.82
N VAL A 114 5.93 -0.45 19.84
CA VAL A 114 6.93 0.53 20.30
C VAL A 114 7.23 0.39 21.79
N LEU A 115 6.19 0.17 22.62
CA LEU A 115 6.35 -0.03 24.06
C LEU A 115 7.06 -1.35 24.36
N VAL A 116 6.70 -2.42 23.64
CA VAL A 116 7.40 -3.71 23.74
C VAL A 116 8.87 -3.56 23.36
N GLY A 117 9.18 -2.86 22.26
CA GLY A 117 10.55 -2.59 21.84
C GLY A 117 11.34 -1.82 22.91
N ALA A 118 10.74 -0.80 23.52
CA ALA A 118 11.38 -0.07 24.61
C ALA A 118 11.63 -0.96 25.84
N ALA A 119 10.69 -1.84 26.20
CA ALA A 119 10.84 -2.79 27.30
C ALA A 119 11.95 -3.82 27.03
N VAL A 120 12.05 -4.32 25.79
CA VAL A 120 13.13 -5.22 25.34
C VAL A 120 14.50 -4.57 25.54
N LEU A 121 14.65 -3.31 25.12
CA LEU A 121 15.90 -2.57 25.31
C LEU A 121 16.21 -2.35 26.80
N GLY A 122 15.19 -2.03 27.60
CA GLY A 122 15.32 -1.90 29.06
C GLY A 122 15.79 -3.20 29.72
N ALA A 123 15.23 -4.35 29.34
CA ALA A 123 15.59 -5.66 29.88
C ALA A 123 17.01 -6.10 29.48
N CYS A 124 17.49 -5.67 28.30
CA CYS A 124 18.89 -5.87 27.93
C CYS A 124 19.83 -4.97 28.74
N ALA A 125 19.44 -3.71 28.96
CA ALA A 125 20.24 -2.75 29.74
C ALA A 125 20.34 -3.14 31.23
N SER A 126 19.29 -3.74 31.80
CA SER A 126 19.30 -4.32 33.16
C SER A 126 20.09 -5.62 33.27
N ARG A 127 20.54 -6.19 32.13
CA ARG A 127 21.21 -7.49 32.02
C ARG A 127 20.32 -8.70 32.39
N ASP A 128 19.01 -8.54 32.33
CA ASP A 128 18.06 -9.65 32.48
C ASP A 128 18.12 -10.59 31.25
N TYR A 129 18.55 -10.07 30.09
CA TYR A 129 18.85 -10.84 28.88
C TYR A 129 20.24 -10.50 28.34
N THR A 130 20.85 -11.46 27.64
CA THR A 130 22.21 -11.35 27.11
C THR A 130 22.28 -10.66 25.75
N SER A 131 21.15 -10.63 25.03
CA SER A 131 21.04 -9.98 23.72
C SER A 131 19.62 -9.47 23.45
N ILE A 132 19.51 -8.53 22.50
CA ILE A 132 18.22 -8.02 22.04
C ILE A 132 17.38 -9.13 21.41
N GLN A 133 18.01 -10.04 20.67
CA GLN A 133 17.33 -11.16 20.01
C GLN A 133 16.68 -12.10 21.04
N GLU A 134 17.43 -12.48 22.08
CA GLU A 134 16.92 -13.31 23.17
C GLU A 134 15.74 -12.62 23.89
N ALA A 135 15.86 -11.33 24.19
CA ALA A 135 14.78 -10.56 24.79
C ALA A 135 13.55 -10.48 23.87
N MET A 136 13.73 -10.26 22.56
CA MET A 136 12.65 -10.25 21.58
C MET A 136 11.92 -11.60 21.52
N GLU A 137 12.64 -12.72 21.50
CA GLU A 137 12.05 -14.07 21.45
C GLU A 137 11.17 -14.37 22.67
N ASN A 138 11.57 -13.89 23.85
CA ASN A 138 10.85 -14.12 25.10
C ASN A 138 9.70 -13.12 25.32
N MET A 139 9.85 -11.88 24.85
CA MET A 139 8.92 -10.79 25.15
C MET A 139 7.93 -10.49 24.03
N ALA A 140 8.28 -10.76 22.76
CA ALA A 140 7.41 -10.53 21.62
C ALA A 140 6.76 -11.84 21.15
N LYS A 141 5.43 -11.90 21.20
CA LYS A 141 4.67 -13.09 20.77
C LYS A 141 3.94 -12.84 19.46
N ILE A 142 3.96 -13.83 18.57
CA ILE A 142 3.13 -13.84 17.36
C ILE A 142 1.67 -14.02 17.76
N GLY A 143 0.79 -13.18 17.22
CA GLY A 143 -0.65 -13.25 17.46
C GLY A 143 -1.37 -13.96 16.32
N LYS A 144 -1.50 -13.29 15.17
CA LYS A 144 -2.30 -13.76 14.04
C LYS A 144 -1.53 -13.64 12.73
N VAL A 145 -1.71 -14.62 11.85
CA VAL A 145 -1.18 -14.56 10.47
C VAL A 145 -2.34 -14.47 9.49
N VAL A 146 -2.29 -13.49 8.59
CA VAL A 146 -3.23 -13.32 7.47
C VAL A 146 -2.49 -13.67 6.19
N ARG A 147 -2.98 -14.69 5.48
CA ARG A 147 -2.41 -15.14 4.21
C ARG A 147 -3.11 -14.47 3.01
N PRO A 148 -2.39 -14.24 1.90
CA PRO A 148 -2.98 -13.70 0.68
C PRO A 148 -4.04 -14.64 0.10
N ASN A 149 -5.09 -14.08 -0.50
CA ASN A 149 -5.96 -14.83 -1.39
C ASN A 149 -5.35 -14.85 -2.81
N LEU A 150 -4.93 -16.03 -3.25
CA LEU A 150 -4.29 -16.23 -4.56
C LEU A 150 -5.24 -15.98 -5.74
N GLU A 151 -6.55 -16.10 -5.56
CA GLU A 151 -7.54 -15.80 -6.61
C GLU A 151 -7.48 -14.33 -7.06
N LEU A 152 -7.03 -13.43 -6.18
CA LEU A 152 -6.95 -11.99 -6.43
C LEU A 152 -5.61 -11.55 -7.04
N GLU A 153 -4.65 -12.46 -7.24
CA GLU A 153 -3.32 -12.10 -7.73
C GLU A 153 -3.40 -11.41 -9.10
N SER A 154 -4.21 -11.94 -10.02
CA SER A 154 -4.42 -11.36 -11.35
C SER A 154 -5.05 -9.96 -11.27
N PHE A 155 -6.00 -9.76 -10.35
CA PHE A 155 -6.62 -8.46 -10.11
C PHE A 155 -5.59 -7.45 -9.59
N TYR A 156 -4.81 -7.80 -8.57
CA TYR A 156 -3.83 -6.89 -7.98
C TYR A 156 -2.62 -6.64 -8.89
N ARG A 157 -2.25 -7.59 -9.74
CA ARG A 157 -1.27 -7.35 -10.82
C ARG A 157 -1.75 -6.26 -11.77
N LYS A 158 -3.02 -6.26 -12.18
CA LYS A 158 -3.61 -5.20 -13.01
C LYS A 158 -3.67 -3.86 -12.27
N LYS A 159 -4.12 -3.85 -11.01
CA LYS A 159 -4.16 -2.63 -10.17
C LYS A 159 -2.77 -2.02 -9.99
N TYR A 160 -1.74 -2.85 -9.82
CA TYR A 160 -0.36 -2.39 -9.70
C TYR A 160 0.19 -1.80 -11.00
N ALA A 161 -0.14 -2.40 -12.16
CA ALA A 161 0.20 -1.80 -13.44
C ALA A 161 -0.43 -0.40 -13.62
N VAL A 162 -1.70 -0.23 -13.21
CA VAL A 162 -2.36 1.09 -13.21
C VAL A 162 -1.65 2.04 -12.25
N PHE A 163 -1.32 1.60 -11.03
CA PHE A 163 -0.63 2.40 -10.03
C PHE A 163 0.71 2.97 -10.55
N LEU A 164 1.53 2.16 -11.19
CA LEU A 164 2.80 2.61 -11.79
C LEU A 164 2.58 3.58 -12.96
N ARG A 165 1.53 3.37 -13.78
CA ARG A 165 1.17 4.29 -14.86
C ARG A 165 0.68 5.64 -14.34
N MET A 166 -0.04 5.67 -13.22
CA MET A 166 -0.47 6.93 -12.60
C MET A 166 0.73 7.82 -12.28
N PHE A 167 1.80 7.26 -11.71
CA PHE A 167 3.04 8.00 -11.49
C PHE A 167 3.67 8.51 -12.79
N ALA A 168 3.78 7.67 -13.82
CA ALA A 168 4.33 8.06 -15.11
C ALA A 168 3.53 9.22 -15.73
N HIS A 169 2.20 9.14 -15.71
CA HIS A 169 1.33 10.22 -16.21
C HIS A 169 1.48 11.51 -15.40
N GLN A 170 1.64 11.43 -14.07
CA GLN A 170 1.87 12.64 -13.27
C GLN A 170 3.16 13.38 -13.70
N ARG A 171 4.23 12.64 -14.01
CA ARG A 171 5.48 13.21 -14.53
C ARG A 171 5.30 13.80 -15.93
N GLU A 172 4.54 13.12 -16.78
CA GLU A 172 4.22 13.60 -18.13
C GLU A 172 3.43 14.91 -18.08
N TYR A 173 2.40 15.00 -17.23
CA TYR A 173 1.64 16.23 -17.03
C TYR A 173 2.52 17.37 -16.51
N ALA A 174 3.41 17.10 -15.56
CA ALA A 174 4.36 18.11 -15.07
C ALA A 174 5.30 18.60 -16.18
N ALA A 175 5.80 17.69 -17.03
CA ALA A 175 6.68 18.02 -18.15
C ALA A 175 5.96 18.86 -19.24
N LEU A 176 4.71 18.51 -19.56
CA LEU A 176 3.89 19.28 -20.51
C LEU A 176 3.66 20.72 -20.04
N MET A 177 3.54 20.94 -18.73
CA MET A 177 3.32 22.25 -18.14
C MET A 177 4.61 23.05 -17.89
N SER A 178 5.79 22.44 -18.05
CA SER A 178 7.08 23.13 -18.00
C SER A 178 7.51 23.55 -19.40
N ASP A 179 7.40 24.84 -19.72
CA ASP A 179 7.64 25.40 -21.05
C ASP A 179 9.00 24.99 -21.66
N GLY A 180 8.93 24.22 -22.75
CA GLY A 180 10.07 23.76 -23.54
C GLY A 180 9.66 22.95 -24.77
N HIS A 181 8.95 23.59 -25.72
CA HIS A 181 8.71 23.16 -27.12
C HIS A 181 8.64 21.65 -27.40
N ALA A 182 7.42 21.10 -27.53
CA ALA A 182 7.09 20.09 -28.54
C ALA A 182 5.59 20.11 -28.85
N ASP A 183 5.26 20.65 -30.03
CA ASP A 183 4.01 20.58 -30.79
C ASP A 183 2.66 20.81 -30.09
N ALA A 184 2.03 21.90 -30.51
CA ALA A 184 0.61 22.20 -30.37
C ALA A 184 -0.33 21.25 -31.17
N ASP A 185 0.15 20.06 -31.58
CA ASP A 185 -0.57 19.09 -32.43
C ASP A 185 -0.46 17.65 -31.87
N ALA A 186 -1.15 17.32 -30.77
CA ALA A 186 -1.33 15.91 -30.39
C ALA A 186 -2.53 15.61 -29.48
N PHE A 187 -3.66 16.32 -29.62
CA PHE A 187 -4.94 15.74 -29.19
C PHE A 187 -5.67 15.24 -30.43
N PRO A 188 -5.64 13.93 -30.74
CA PRO A 188 -6.57 13.40 -31.73
C PRO A 188 -7.99 13.73 -31.26
N PRO A 189 -8.89 14.18 -32.16
CA PRO A 189 -10.24 14.54 -31.77
C PRO A 189 -10.89 13.35 -31.06
N LEU A 190 -11.48 13.62 -29.89
CA LEU A 190 -12.29 12.64 -29.17
C LEU A 190 -13.38 12.16 -30.12
N ARG A 191 -13.25 10.92 -30.62
CA ARG A 191 -14.29 10.30 -31.43
C ARG A 191 -15.54 10.14 -30.55
N LYS A 192 -16.64 10.71 -31.02
CA LYS A 192 -17.98 10.56 -30.45
C LYS A 192 -18.45 9.11 -30.51
#